data_AF-A0A1G1NK51-F1
#
_entry.id   AF-A0A1G1NK51-F1
#
_cell.length_a   1.000
_cell.length_b   1.000
_cell.length_c   1.000
_cell.angle_alpha   90.00
_cell.angle_beta   90.00
_cell.angle_gamma   90.00
#
_symmetry.space_group_name_H-M   'P 1'
#
loop_
_entity.id
_entity.type
_entity.pdbx_description
1 polymer ?
#
loop_
_entity_poly.entity_id
_entity_poly.type
_entity_poly.pdbx_seq_one_letter_code
_entity_poly.pdbx_strand_id
1 'polypeptide(L)'
;MRVFAIILASVFICGGCMAKPVEPAGKIPIYDARSGKVNEVDRVVKTDAEWKKILTLEQYEITRKKGTERPGSGACEIPKEKGLYQCVDCGTDLFGVGTKFESGTGWPSFYEPVSSLNVKLDEDVSYGMQRIEVMCARCGAHLGHVFDDGPPPTGKRYCINSVALKFVKTDYKPLKTATFAAGCFWGVEENFRTFKGVVFTRVGYDAHAESIEIQYDPSAVTYRELLDEFWKIHDPTTLNRQGPDIGSNYRSAIFYHDKEQEALAQASKEKLDKSGRYKNKIVTQIAPAGIFYPAEAYHQKYLILKDRLSCQLRKGLMKRGLPPQCP
;
A
#
# COMPACT_ATOMS: atom_id res chain seq x y z
N MET A 1 -43.53 -54.33 -40.43
CA MET A 1 -43.96 -52.98 -39.95
C MET A 1 -43.96 -53.05 -38.42
N ARG A 2 -43.19 -52.31 -37.62
CA ARG A 2 -42.34 -51.11 -37.77
C ARG A 2 -41.15 -51.28 -36.80
N VAL A 3 -39.93 -51.01 -37.25
CA VAL A 3 -38.75 -50.85 -36.39
C VAL A 3 -38.73 -49.39 -35.94
N PHE A 4 -38.83 -49.13 -34.64
CA PHE A 4 -38.70 -47.79 -34.08
C PHE A 4 -37.22 -47.47 -33.90
N ALA A 5 -36.71 -46.52 -34.70
CA ALA A 5 -35.39 -45.93 -34.53
C ALA A 5 -35.42 -44.91 -33.38
N ILE A 6 -34.56 -45.12 -32.38
CA ILE A 6 -34.31 -44.16 -31.30
C ILE A 6 -33.23 -43.19 -31.80
N ILE A 7 -33.63 -41.95 -32.07
CA ILE A 7 -32.70 -40.85 -32.37
C ILE A 7 -32.18 -40.31 -31.04
N LEU A 8 -30.91 -40.60 -30.70
CA LEU A 8 -30.19 -39.88 -29.67
C LEU A 8 -29.80 -38.50 -30.20
N ALA A 9 -30.50 -37.46 -29.77
CA ALA A 9 -30.07 -36.08 -29.94
C ALA A 9 -28.98 -35.77 -28.91
N SER A 10 -27.72 -35.71 -29.37
CA SER A 10 -26.58 -35.24 -28.59
C SER A 10 -26.69 -33.73 -28.38
N VAL A 11 -27.07 -33.32 -27.17
CA VAL A 11 -27.01 -31.93 -26.73
C VAL A 11 -25.55 -31.55 -26.52
N PHE A 12 -24.97 -30.82 -27.48
CA PHE A 12 -23.70 -30.13 -27.31
C PHE A 12 -23.92 -28.98 -26.32
N ILE A 13 -23.57 -29.20 -25.06
CA ILE A 13 -23.45 -28.11 -24.07
C ILE A 13 -22.16 -27.35 -24.41
N CYS A 14 -22.32 -26.26 -25.14
CA CYS A 14 -21.25 -25.30 -25.36
C CYS A 14 -20.87 -24.71 -23.99
N GLY A 15 -19.69 -25.08 -23.48
CA GLY A 15 -19.10 -24.50 -22.28
C GLY A 15 -18.77 -23.03 -22.51
N GLY A 16 -19.76 -22.16 -22.30
CA GLY A 16 -19.55 -20.72 -22.26
C GLY A 16 -18.60 -20.39 -21.11
N CYS A 17 -17.47 -19.76 -21.43
CA CYS A 17 -16.63 -19.09 -20.44
C CYS A 17 -17.51 -18.13 -19.64
N MET A 18 -17.77 -18.43 -18.37
CA MET A 18 -18.40 -17.48 -17.46
C MET A 18 -17.42 -16.31 -17.29
N ALA A 19 -17.72 -15.19 -17.94
CA ALA A 19 -17.05 -13.93 -17.67
C ALA A 19 -17.24 -13.61 -16.18
N LYS A 20 -16.13 -13.36 -15.47
CA LYS A 20 -16.18 -12.90 -14.07
C LYS A 20 -17.05 -11.65 -14.00
N PRO A 21 -17.89 -11.49 -12.96
CA PRO A 21 -18.75 -10.33 -12.82
C PRO A 21 -17.91 -9.05 -12.82
N VAL A 22 -18.30 -8.10 -13.67
CA VAL A 22 -17.73 -6.75 -13.69
C VAL A 22 -18.03 -6.12 -12.33
N GLU A 23 -16.99 -5.85 -11.52
CA GLU A 23 -17.16 -5.18 -10.22
C GLU A 23 -17.97 -3.89 -10.41
N PRO A 24 -18.98 -3.60 -9.56
CA PRO A 24 -19.96 -2.55 -9.82
C PRO A 24 -19.30 -1.16 -9.92
N ALA A 25 -19.93 -0.29 -10.72
CA ALA A 25 -19.57 1.11 -10.84
C ALA A 25 -19.65 1.79 -9.46
N GLY A 26 -18.54 2.37 -9.03
CA GLY A 26 -18.39 3.04 -7.74
C GLY A 26 -17.16 3.93 -7.74
N LYS A 27 -17.12 4.88 -6.79
CA LYS A 27 -15.93 5.69 -6.54
C LYS A 27 -14.92 4.88 -5.74
N ILE A 28 -13.65 5.11 -6.03
CA ILE A 28 -12.54 4.54 -5.28
C ILE A 28 -11.50 5.62 -4.96
N PRO A 29 -10.79 5.49 -3.83
CA PRO A 29 -9.65 6.34 -3.54
C PRO A 29 -8.47 5.96 -4.45
N ILE A 30 -7.97 6.92 -5.20
CA ILE A 30 -6.73 6.81 -5.99
C ILE A 30 -5.79 7.92 -5.56
N TYR A 31 -4.52 7.58 -5.34
CA TYR A 31 -3.48 8.55 -5.10
C TYR A 31 -3.04 9.19 -6.42
N ASP A 32 -3.17 10.51 -6.52
CA ASP A 32 -2.62 11.29 -7.61
C ASP A 32 -1.20 11.71 -7.24
N ALA A 33 -0.23 11.04 -7.88
CA ALA A 33 1.17 11.22 -7.57
C ALA A 33 1.66 12.63 -7.94
N ARG A 34 1.00 13.32 -8.89
CA ARG A 34 1.38 14.68 -9.28
C ARG A 34 0.87 15.72 -8.30
N SER A 35 -0.33 15.53 -7.74
CA SER A 35 -0.91 16.47 -6.78
C SER A 35 -0.58 16.15 -5.32
N GLY A 36 -0.09 14.94 -5.03
CA GLY A 36 0.20 14.50 -3.67
C GLY A 36 -1.05 14.21 -2.84
N LYS A 37 -2.21 14.00 -3.49
CA LYS A 37 -3.51 13.85 -2.81
C LYS A 37 -4.22 12.56 -3.20
N VAL A 38 -5.00 12.01 -2.27
CA VAL A 38 -5.93 10.92 -2.54
C VAL A 38 -7.26 11.53 -3.00
N ASN A 39 -7.72 11.12 -4.18
CA ASN A 39 -8.96 11.59 -4.78
C ASN A 39 -9.94 10.42 -4.93
N GLU A 40 -11.22 10.67 -4.62
CA GLU A 40 -12.31 9.75 -4.94
C GLU A 40 -12.68 9.87 -6.41
N VAL A 41 -12.29 8.87 -7.20
CA VAL A 41 -12.48 8.86 -8.66
C VAL A 41 -13.40 7.71 -9.08
N ASP A 42 -14.14 7.93 -10.16
CA ASP A 42 -14.97 6.86 -10.73
C ASP A 42 -14.09 5.76 -11.32
N ARG A 43 -14.49 4.52 -11.05
CA ARG A 43 -13.95 3.33 -11.72
C ARG A 43 -14.20 3.42 -13.22
N VAL A 44 -13.19 3.03 -14.01
CA VAL A 44 -13.31 3.01 -15.47
C VAL A 44 -13.83 1.64 -15.89
N VAL A 45 -15.10 1.60 -16.26
CA VAL A 45 -15.77 0.40 -16.78
C VAL A 45 -16.08 0.63 -18.26
N LYS A 46 -15.57 -0.25 -19.12
CA LYS A 46 -15.83 -0.27 -20.56
C LYS A 46 -15.98 -1.71 -21.04
N THR A 47 -16.71 -1.89 -22.12
CA THR A 47 -16.89 -3.17 -22.82
C THR A 47 -15.64 -3.56 -23.61
N ASP A 48 -15.50 -4.85 -23.94
CA ASP A 48 -14.43 -5.36 -24.81
C ASP A 48 -14.37 -4.61 -26.14
N ALA A 49 -15.54 -4.30 -26.73
CA ALA A 49 -15.62 -3.57 -28.00
C ALA A 49 -15.12 -2.13 -27.89
N GLU A 50 -15.32 -1.48 -26.74
CA GLU A 50 -14.79 -0.13 -26.49
C GLU A 50 -13.29 -0.17 -26.23
N TRP A 51 -12.79 -1.12 -25.44
CA TRP A 51 -11.35 -1.28 -25.21
C TRP A 51 -10.58 -1.55 -26.51
N LYS A 52 -11.09 -2.44 -27.37
CA LYS A 52 -10.49 -2.73 -28.69
C LYS A 52 -10.42 -1.51 -29.64
N LYS A 53 -11.23 -0.47 -29.42
CA LYS A 53 -11.19 0.76 -30.22
C LYS A 53 -10.09 1.72 -29.79
N ILE A 54 -9.66 1.65 -28.53
CA ILE A 54 -8.71 2.61 -27.95
C ILE A 54 -7.33 2.01 -27.67
N LEU A 55 -7.24 0.70 -27.45
CA LEU A 55 -5.99 -0.01 -27.23
C LEU A 55 -5.47 -0.61 -28.53
N THR A 56 -4.14 -0.74 -28.64
CA THR A 56 -3.55 -1.61 -29.65
C THR A 56 -3.92 -3.06 -29.37
N LEU A 57 -3.82 -3.94 -30.37
CA LEU A 57 -4.11 -5.37 -30.18
C LEU A 57 -3.27 -5.97 -29.04
N GLU A 58 -1.97 -5.69 -29.01
CA GLU A 58 -1.07 -6.18 -27.97
C GLU A 58 -1.44 -5.64 -26.57
N GLN A 59 -1.73 -4.34 -26.46
CA GLN A 59 -2.19 -3.74 -25.21
C GLN A 59 -3.48 -4.40 -24.73
N TYR A 60 -4.44 -4.63 -25.63
CA TYR A 60 -5.71 -5.27 -25.29
C TYR A 60 -5.53 -6.72 -24.82
N GLU A 61 -4.76 -7.52 -25.54
CA GLU A 61 -4.51 -8.92 -25.17
C GLU A 61 -3.81 -9.03 -23.81
N ILE A 62 -2.90 -8.11 -23.50
CA ILE A 62 -2.18 -8.13 -22.22
C ILE A 62 -3.05 -7.57 -21.10
N THR A 63 -3.53 -6.33 -21.22
CA THR A 63 -4.25 -5.63 -20.15
C THR A 63 -5.65 -6.17 -19.88
N ARG A 64 -6.34 -6.70 -20.91
CA ARG A 64 -7.74 -7.16 -20.79
C ARG A 64 -7.90 -8.67 -20.87
N LYS A 65 -7.01 -9.39 -21.57
CA LYS A 65 -7.02 -10.86 -21.65
C LYS A 65 -5.96 -11.54 -20.78
N LYS A 66 -5.27 -10.77 -19.93
CA LYS A 66 -4.25 -11.27 -18.98
C LYS A 66 -3.09 -11.99 -19.67
N GLY A 67 -2.75 -11.54 -20.88
CA GLY A 67 -1.54 -11.98 -21.57
C GLY A 67 -0.27 -11.45 -20.91
N THR A 68 0.86 -12.00 -21.32
CA THR A 68 2.19 -11.52 -20.93
C THR A 68 2.98 -11.17 -22.20
N GLU A 69 3.61 -9.99 -22.24
CA GLU A 69 4.51 -9.63 -23.34
C GLU A 69 5.73 -10.55 -23.36
N ARG A 70 6.38 -10.67 -24.52
CA ARG A 70 7.63 -11.43 -24.60
C ARG A 70 8.73 -10.70 -23.83
N PRO A 71 9.62 -11.41 -23.12
CA PRO A 71 10.72 -10.74 -22.44
C PRO A 71 11.57 -9.96 -23.43
N GLY A 72 11.87 -8.70 -23.11
CA GLY A 72 12.63 -7.78 -23.95
C GLY A 72 11.89 -7.27 -25.19
N SER A 73 10.59 -7.58 -25.39
CA SER A 73 9.85 -7.09 -26.56
C SER A 73 9.36 -5.65 -26.43
N GLY A 74 9.24 -5.14 -25.20
CA GLY A 74 8.85 -3.76 -24.96
C GLY A 74 9.96 -2.96 -24.28
N ALA A 75 10.35 -1.87 -24.94
CA ALA A 75 11.43 -0.98 -24.50
C ALA A 75 10.97 -0.13 -23.31
N CYS A 76 11.15 -0.63 -22.09
CA CYS A 76 11.18 0.21 -20.90
C CYS A 76 12.61 0.32 -20.38
N GLU A 77 13.45 1.05 -21.13
CA GLU A 77 14.69 1.58 -20.56
C GLU A 77 14.34 2.45 -19.34
N ILE A 78 15.24 2.52 -18.35
CA ILE A 78 15.09 3.48 -17.24
C ILE A 78 15.30 4.87 -17.86
N PRO A 79 14.27 5.73 -17.94
CA PRO A 79 14.44 7.07 -18.45
C PRO A 79 15.43 7.81 -17.54
N LYS A 80 16.36 8.56 -18.13
CA LYS A 80 17.23 9.46 -17.35
C LYS A 80 16.45 10.56 -16.66
N GLU A 81 15.25 10.85 -17.17
CA GLU A 81 14.37 11.90 -16.68
C GLU A 81 13.47 11.40 -15.54
N LYS A 82 13.15 12.30 -14.62
CA LYS A 82 12.13 12.03 -13.60
C LYS A 82 10.77 11.87 -14.26
N GLY A 83 9.96 10.96 -13.73
CA GLY A 83 8.63 10.74 -14.24
C GLY A 83 7.88 9.62 -13.56
N LEU A 84 6.71 9.34 -14.12
CA LEU A 84 5.76 8.34 -13.69
C LEU A 84 5.45 7.39 -14.83
N TYR A 85 5.15 6.15 -14.48
CA TYR A 85 4.52 5.18 -15.36
C TYR A 85 3.04 5.12 -15.01
N GLN A 86 2.21 5.44 -16.00
CA GLN A 86 0.76 5.41 -15.89
C GLN A 86 0.19 4.16 -16.55
N CYS A 87 -0.98 3.72 -16.09
CA CYS A 87 -1.76 2.69 -16.74
C CYS A 87 -2.12 3.13 -18.16
N VAL A 88 -1.79 2.32 -19.17
CA VAL A 88 -2.09 2.66 -20.57
C VAL A 88 -3.60 2.77 -20.84
N ASP A 89 -4.43 2.01 -20.12
CA ASP A 89 -5.88 1.98 -20.28
C ASP A 89 -6.57 3.25 -19.77
N CYS A 90 -6.19 3.72 -18.57
CA CYS A 90 -6.96 4.74 -17.85
C CYS A 90 -6.15 5.94 -17.32
N GLY A 91 -4.83 5.94 -17.51
CA GLY A 91 -3.95 7.03 -17.10
C GLY A 91 -3.71 7.14 -15.58
N THR A 92 -4.09 6.14 -14.79
CA THR A 92 -3.81 6.10 -13.35
C THR A 92 -2.30 6.00 -13.13
N ASP A 93 -1.74 6.78 -12.21
CA ASP A 93 -0.32 6.68 -11.83
C ASP A 93 -0.05 5.34 -11.17
N LEU A 94 0.93 4.57 -11.63
CA LEU A 94 1.20 3.22 -11.12
C LEU A 94 2.54 3.13 -10.43
N PHE A 95 3.61 3.57 -11.10
CA PHE A 95 4.99 3.44 -10.62
C PHE A 95 5.80 4.70 -10.87
N GLY A 96 6.77 4.98 -10.01
CA GLY A 96 7.74 6.06 -10.21
C GLY A 96 9.00 5.56 -10.89
N VAL A 97 9.68 6.42 -11.65
CA VAL A 97 11.03 6.08 -12.18
C VAL A 97 11.99 5.73 -11.05
N GLY A 98 11.90 6.40 -9.91
CA GLY A 98 12.76 6.15 -8.74
C GLY A 98 12.58 4.78 -8.09
N THR A 99 11.49 4.06 -8.43
CA THR A 99 11.24 2.71 -7.92
C THR A 99 11.59 1.62 -8.93
N LYS A 100 11.93 1.99 -10.16
CA LYS A 100 12.36 1.07 -11.22
C LYS A 100 13.77 0.55 -10.94
N PHE A 101 13.99 -0.74 -11.18
CA PHE A 101 15.30 -1.36 -11.14
C PHE A 101 15.43 -2.45 -12.22
N GLU A 102 16.66 -2.84 -12.51
CA GLU A 102 16.96 -3.92 -13.45
C GLU A 102 17.01 -5.26 -12.74
N SER A 103 16.05 -6.15 -13.05
CA SER A 103 15.97 -7.50 -12.48
C SER A 103 16.61 -8.58 -13.34
N GLY A 104 16.98 -8.25 -14.59
CA GLY A 104 17.47 -9.23 -15.57
C GLY A 104 16.40 -10.12 -16.19
N THR A 105 15.13 -9.94 -15.83
CA THR A 105 14.02 -10.77 -16.32
C THR A 105 13.57 -10.43 -17.75
N GLY A 106 13.91 -9.24 -18.25
CA GLY A 106 13.45 -8.72 -19.54
C GLY A 106 12.15 -7.93 -19.49
N TRP A 107 11.54 -7.78 -18.31
CA TRP A 107 10.39 -6.91 -18.05
C TRP A 107 10.75 -5.78 -17.08
N PRO A 108 10.15 -4.58 -17.19
CA PRO A 108 10.35 -3.53 -16.21
C PRO A 108 9.95 -4.01 -14.82
N SER A 109 10.84 -3.80 -13.87
CA SER A 109 10.68 -4.21 -12.49
C SER A 109 10.69 -3.00 -11.56
N PHE A 110 9.78 -2.99 -10.59
CA PHE A 110 9.67 -1.94 -9.57
C PHE A 110 9.67 -2.55 -8.18
N TYR A 111 10.22 -1.88 -7.19
CA TYR A 111 10.18 -2.40 -5.81
C TYR A 111 8.93 -1.96 -5.03
N GLU A 112 8.22 -0.94 -5.52
CA GLU A 112 6.94 -0.47 -4.98
C GLU A 112 6.13 0.37 -5.99
N PRO A 113 4.78 0.35 -5.90
CA PRO A 113 3.91 1.28 -6.62
C PRO A 113 3.95 2.67 -6.00
N VAL A 114 3.42 3.68 -6.72
CA VAL A 114 3.27 5.05 -6.16
C VAL A 114 2.39 5.09 -4.91
N SER A 115 1.44 4.15 -4.80
CA SER A 115 0.61 3.92 -3.63
C SER A 115 -0.05 2.54 -3.72
N SER A 116 -0.31 1.91 -2.57
CA SER A 116 -1.13 0.71 -2.48
C SER A 116 -2.58 0.93 -2.92
N LEU A 117 -3.06 2.17 -2.98
CA LEU A 117 -4.38 2.51 -3.48
C LEU A 117 -4.51 2.37 -5.00
N ASN A 118 -3.39 2.44 -5.72
CA ASN A 118 -3.40 2.54 -7.19
C ASN A 118 -3.31 1.17 -7.88
N VAL A 119 -2.91 0.15 -7.13
CA VAL A 119 -2.80 -1.24 -7.60
C VAL A 119 -3.68 -2.15 -6.75
N LYS A 120 -4.26 -3.17 -7.40
CA LYS A 120 -4.95 -4.28 -6.75
C LYS A 120 -4.08 -5.53 -6.88
N LEU A 121 -3.98 -6.29 -5.80
CA LEU A 121 -3.28 -7.58 -5.77
C LEU A 121 -4.31 -8.69 -5.60
N ASP A 122 -4.39 -9.61 -6.55
CA ASP A 122 -5.27 -10.79 -6.47
C ASP A 122 -4.45 -12.07 -6.69
N GLU A 123 -4.86 -13.18 -6.09
CA GLU A 123 -4.22 -14.47 -6.30
C GLU A 123 -4.46 -15.00 -7.73
N ASP A 124 -3.38 -15.47 -8.37
CA ASP A 124 -3.38 -16.10 -9.68
C ASP A 124 -2.87 -17.54 -9.55
N VAL A 125 -3.80 -18.49 -9.63
CA VAL A 125 -3.56 -19.95 -9.61
C VAL A 125 -3.54 -20.58 -11.02
N SER A 126 -3.49 -19.75 -12.06
CA SER A 126 -3.55 -20.21 -13.45
C SER A 126 -2.28 -20.97 -13.82
N TYR A 127 -2.41 -21.92 -14.76
CA TYR A 127 -1.30 -22.76 -15.25
C TYR A 127 -0.57 -23.57 -14.14
N GLY A 128 -1.24 -23.83 -13.01
CA GLY A 128 -0.66 -24.59 -11.89
C GLY A 128 0.43 -23.83 -11.11
N MET A 129 0.60 -22.53 -11.35
CA MET A 129 1.50 -21.67 -10.59
C MET A 129 0.71 -20.92 -9.53
N GLN A 130 1.30 -20.65 -8.36
CA GLN A 130 0.76 -19.72 -7.38
C GLN A 130 1.53 -18.39 -7.48
N ARG A 131 0.85 -17.35 -7.97
CA ARG A 131 1.42 -16.01 -8.11
C ARG A 131 0.43 -14.97 -7.61
N ILE A 132 0.91 -13.75 -7.41
CA ILE A 132 0.06 -12.61 -7.08
C ILE A 132 0.01 -11.69 -8.29
N GLU A 133 -1.16 -11.57 -8.91
CA GLU A 133 -1.42 -10.69 -10.04
C GLU A 133 -1.48 -9.24 -9.57
N VAL A 134 -0.84 -8.35 -10.32
CA VAL A 134 -0.91 -6.91 -10.12
C VAL A 134 -1.83 -6.33 -11.18
N MET A 135 -2.86 -5.62 -10.73
CA MET A 135 -3.82 -4.93 -11.60
C MET A 135 -3.93 -3.45 -11.27
N CYS A 136 -4.34 -2.63 -12.23
CA CYS A 136 -4.72 -1.25 -11.95
C CYS A 136 -6.01 -1.22 -11.12
N ALA A 137 -5.98 -0.58 -9.95
CA ALA A 137 -7.14 -0.51 -9.06
C ALA A 137 -8.36 0.19 -9.70
N ARG A 138 -8.13 1.14 -10.62
CA ARG A 138 -9.19 1.96 -11.23
C ARG A 138 -9.95 1.31 -12.38
N CYS A 139 -9.25 0.58 -13.25
CA CYS A 139 -9.83 0.02 -14.48
C CYS A 139 -9.73 -1.52 -14.56
N GLY A 140 -9.05 -2.15 -13.62
CA GLY A 140 -8.83 -3.59 -13.60
C GLY A 140 -7.90 -4.10 -14.70
N ALA A 141 -7.11 -3.23 -15.34
CA ALA A 141 -6.10 -3.65 -16.31
C ALA A 141 -5.08 -4.58 -15.65
N HIS A 142 -4.82 -5.73 -16.27
CA HIS A 142 -3.69 -6.59 -15.92
C HIS A 142 -2.38 -5.85 -16.19
N LEU A 143 -1.51 -5.81 -15.18
CA LEU A 143 -0.21 -5.17 -15.27
C LEU A 143 0.91 -6.20 -15.29
N GLY A 144 0.83 -7.22 -14.45
CA GLY A 144 1.85 -8.27 -14.33
C GLY A 144 1.71 -9.02 -13.02
N HIS A 145 2.84 -9.33 -12.37
CA HIS A 145 2.86 -10.08 -11.11
C HIS A 145 3.87 -9.49 -10.13
N VAL A 146 3.64 -9.72 -8.84
CA VAL A 146 4.56 -9.35 -7.76
C VAL A 146 5.17 -10.59 -7.11
N PHE A 147 6.45 -10.48 -6.79
CA PHE A 147 7.27 -11.54 -6.20
C PHE A 147 8.02 -11.03 -4.96
N ASP A 148 8.47 -11.93 -4.10
CA ASP A 148 9.18 -11.64 -2.83
C ASP A 148 10.71 -11.74 -2.95
N ASP A 149 11.23 -11.60 -4.17
CA ASP A 149 12.66 -11.67 -4.51
C ASP A 149 13.22 -10.30 -4.96
N GLY A 150 12.59 -9.22 -4.51
CA GLY A 150 13.01 -7.85 -4.83
C GLY A 150 14.13 -7.31 -3.95
N PRO A 151 14.68 -6.13 -4.29
CA PRO A 151 15.69 -5.48 -3.46
C PRO A 151 15.10 -4.96 -2.14
N PRO A 152 15.92 -4.76 -1.11
CA PRO A 152 15.55 -3.94 0.04
C PRO A 152 15.13 -2.51 -0.40
N PRO A 153 14.25 -1.83 0.35
CA PRO A 153 13.71 -2.20 1.67
C PRO A 153 12.46 -3.08 1.61
N THR A 154 11.71 -3.08 0.52
CA THR A 154 10.40 -3.77 0.47
C THR A 154 10.54 -5.29 0.29
N GLY A 155 11.64 -5.73 -0.33
CA GLY A 155 11.82 -7.12 -0.76
C GLY A 155 10.85 -7.54 -1.87
N LYS A 156 10.05 -6.61 -2.40
CA LYS A 156 9.05 -6.89 -3.44
C LYS A 156 9.63 -6.58 -4.82
N ARG A 157 9.28 -7.40 -5.80
CA ARG A 157 9.54 -7.15 -7.22
C ARG A 157 8.23 -7.20 -7.99
N TYR A 158 7.74 -6.03 -8.36
CA TYR A 158 6.63 -5.85 -9.29
C TYR A 158 7.17 -5.99 -10.70
N CYS A 159 6.98 -7.16 -11.29
CA CYS A 159 7.38 -7.49 -12.66
C CYS A 159 6.21 -7.17 -13.59
N ILE A 160 6.31 -6.07 -14.34
CA ILE A 160 5.18 -5.48 -15.06
C ILE A 160 5.40 -5.56 -16.56
N ASN A 161 4.34 -5.77 -17.32
CA ASN A 161 4.37 -5.66 -18.77
C ASN A 161 4.58 -4.19 -19.16
N SER A 162 5.65 -3.89 -19.89
CA SER A 162 5.96 -2.55 -20.39
C SER A 162 4.85 -2.00 -21.28
N VAL A 163 4.19 -2.81 -22.10
CA VAL A 163 3.07 -2.37 -22.95
C VAL A 163 1.83 -1.93 -22.15
N ALA A 164 1.71 -2.35 -20.89
CA ALA A 164 0.64 -1.91 -19.99
C ALA A 164 0.93 -0.53 -19.36
N LEU A 165 2.13 0.01 -19.60
CA LEU A 165 2.62 1.24 -19.02
C LEU A 165 2.81 2.34 -20.08
N LYS A 166 2.55 3.58 -19.67
CA LYS A 166 2.87 4.78 -20.42
C LYS A 166 3.73 5.70 -19.57
N PHE A 167 4.92 6.03 -20.05
CA PHE A 167 5.77 6.99 -19.37
C PHE A 167 5.26 8.42 -19.54
N VAL A 168 5.25 9.18 -18.44
CA VAL A 168 4.94 10.61 -18.42
C VAL A 168 6.05 11.32 -17.63
N LYS A 169 6.71 12.28 -18.30
CA LYS A 169 7.69 13.15 -17.66
C LYS A 169 6.99 14.05 -16.64
N THR A 170 7.50 14.06 -15.42
CA THR A 170 6.99 14.90 -14.33
C THR A 170 8.10 15.12 -13.29
N ASP A 171 7.98 16.21 -12.56
CA ASP A 171 8.80 16.54 -11.39
C ASP A 171 8.39 15.76 -10.13
N TYR A 172 7.48 14.78 -10.26
CA TYR A 172 7.11 13.84 -9.20
C TYR A 172 8.33 13.40 -8.37
N LYS A 173 8.22 13.61 -7.07
CA LYS A 173 9.15 13.10 -6.07
C LYS A 173 8.52 11.88 -5.42
N PRO A 174 9.20 10.73 -5.41
CA PRO A 174 8.74 9.57 -4.65
C PRO A 174 8.43 9.96 -3.21
N LEU A 175 7.31 9.45 -2.71
CA LEU A 175 7.02 9.51 -1.28
C LEU A 175 8.14 8.82 -0.51
N LYS A 176 8.41 9.30 0.69
CA LYS A 176 9.28 8.61 1.63
C LYS A 176 8.42 7.90 2.66
N THR A 177 8.95 6.81 3.19
CA THR A 177 8.29 6.01 4.23
C THR A 177 8.95 6.26 5.58
N ALA A 178 8.15 6.39 6.64
CA ALA A 178 8.59 6.41 8.02
C ALA A 178 7.78 5.36 8.81
N THR A 179 8.46 4.60 9.68
CA THR A 179 7.79 3.61 10.52
C THR A 179 8.09 3.86 12.00
N PHE A 180 7.04 4.00 12.80
CA PHE A 180 7.14 4.28 14.23
C PHE A 180 6.25 3.34 15.05
N ALA A 181 6.67 2.99 16.26
CA ALA A 181 5.87 2.34 17.28
C ALA A 181 5.84 3.21 18.53
N ALA A 182 4.65 3.54 19.03
CA ALA A 182 4.48 4.50 20.11
C ALA A 182 3.35 4.10 21.08
N GLY A 183 3.10 2.79 21.24
CA GLY A 183 1.97 2.25 21.98
C GLY A 183 0.81 1.85 21.07
N CYS A 184 -0.43 1.94 21.58
CA CYS A 184 -1.62 1.59 20.80
C CYS A 184 -1.68 2.37 19.47
N PHE A 185 -1.55 1.66 18.36
CA PHE A 185 -1.39 2.27 17.03
C PHE A 185 -2.60 3.08 16.53
N TRP A 186 -3.79 2.92 17.13
CA TRP A 186 -5.01 3.65 16.72
C TRP A 186 -4.90 5.14 17.01
N GLY A 187 -4.37 5.48 18.20
CA GLY A 187 -4.13 6.87 18.57
C GLY A 187 -2.95 7.45 17.80
N VAL A 188 -1.93 6.64 17.54
CA VAL A 188 -0.75 7.04 16.76
C VAL A 188 -1.16 7.37 15.31
N GLU A 189 -1.98 6.53 14.68
CA GLU A 189 -2.51 6.76 13.33
C GLU A 189 -3.29 8.06 13.23
N GLU A 190 -4.15 8.35 14.20
CA GLU A 190 -4.94 9.58 14.21
C GLU A 190 -4.05 10.83 14.23
N ASN A 191 -2.96 10.82 15.00
CA ASN A 191 -2.03 11.96 15.06
C ASN A 191 -1.31 12.18 13.71
N PHE A 192 -0.87 11.11 13.05
CA PHE A 192 -0.08 11.23 11.82
C PHE A 192 -0.93 11.38 10.56
N ARG A 193 -2.12 10.77 10.47
CA ARG A 193 -2.94 10.83 9.25
C ARG A 193 -3.38 12.24 8.89
N THR A 194 -3.53 13.11 9.89
CA THR A 194 -3.91 14.52 9.71
C THR A 194 -2.71 15.45 9.62
N PHE A 195 -1.49 14.91 9.76
CA PHE A 195 -0.28 15.70 9.75
C PHE A 195 -0.02 16.22 8.34
N LYS A 196 0.21 17.55 8.20
CA LYS A 196 0.40 18.17 6.90
C LYS A 196 1.60 17.53 6.19
N GLY A 197 1.41 17.10 4.95
CA GLY A 197 2.44 16.43 4.14
C GLY A 197 2.46 14.90 4.30
N VAL A 198 1.73 14.34 5.27
CA VAL A 198 1.42 12.91 5.28
C VAL A 198 0.33 12.64 4.25
N VAL A 199 0.59 11.64 3.41
CA VAL A 199 -0.26 11.28 2.28
C VAL A 199 -1.09 10.04 2.61
N PHE A 200 -0.46 9.05 3.23
CA PHE A 200 -1.09 7.79 3.57
C PHE A 200 -0.52 7.25 4.87
N THR A 201 -1.38 6.64 5.66
CA THR A 201 -1.02 5.89 6.86
C THR A 201 -1.65 4.51 6.80
N ARG A 202 -0.94 3.51 7.33
CA ARG A 202 -1.52 2.23 7.71
C ARG A 202 -0.94 1.76 9.02
N VAL A 203 -1.73 1.06 9.80
CA VAL A 203 -1.30 0.41 11.03
C VAL A 203 -0.98 -1.05 10.80
N GLY A 204 -0.10 -1.60 11.63
CA GLY A 204 0.40 -2.96 11.46
C GLY A 204 1.49 -3.29 12.47
N TYR A 205 2.35 -4.22 12.08
CA TYR A 205 3.38 -4.76 12.93
C TYR A 205 4.74 -4.72 12.24
N ASP A 206 5.73 -4.20 12.94
CA ASP A 206 7.16 -4.31 12.58
C ASP A 206 7.92 -4.80 13.80
N ALA A 207 8.71 -5.87 13.64
CA ALA A 207 9.34 -6.61 14.73
C ALA A 207 8.38 -6.86 15.92
N HIS A 208 7.13 -7.26 15.61
CA HIS A 208 6.03 -7.48 16.57
C HIS A 208 5.61 -6.27 17.42
N ALA A 209 6.15 -5.07 17.18
CA ALA A 209 5.60 -3.83 17.77
C ALA A 209 4.34 -3.43 17.02
N GLU A 210 3.35 -2.87 17.71
CA GLU A 210 2.29 -2.09 17.08
C GLU A 210 2.91 -0.83 16.48
N SER A 211 2.84 -0.76 15.15
CA SER A 211 3.53 0.23 14.36
C SER A 211 2.58 0.94 13.40
N ILE A 212 2.92 2.17 13.07
CA ILE A 212 2.36 2.90 11.94
C ILE A 212 3.41 2.97 10.83
N GLU A 213 2.99 2.70 9.59
CA GLU A 213 3.74 3.07 8.40
C GLU A 213 3.12 4.33 7.80
N ILE A 214 3.96 5.33 7.56
CA ILE A 214 3.59 6.66 7.10
C ILE A 214 4.26 6.89 5.77
N GLN A 215 3.48 7.12 4.71
CA GLN A 215 3.98 7.68 3.46
C GLN A 215 3.79 9.19 3.47
N TYR A 216 4.88 9.93 3.24
CA TYR A 216 4.89 11.38 3.30
C TYR A 216 5.61 12.00 2.10
N ASP A 217 5.16 13.20 1.72
CA ASP A 217 5.82 14.01 0.69
C ASP A 217 7.00 14.77 1.33
N PRO A 218 8.26 14.42 0.99
CA PRO A 218 9.43 15.07 1.57
C PRO A 218 9.58 16.56 1.20
N SER A 219 8.78 17.06 0.25
CA SER A 219 8.72 18.48 -0.08
C SER A 219 7.73 19.27 0.79
N ALA A 220 6.79 18.57 1.43
CA ALA A 220 5.77 19.16 2.30
C ALA A 220 6.08 18.98 3.80
N VAL A 221 6.73 17.86 4.17
CA VAL A 221 7.14 17.54 5.54
C VAL A 221 8.47 16.80 5.56
N THR A 222 9.33 17.15 6.51
CA THR A 222 10.62 16.51 6.71
C THR A 222 10.53 15.35 7.72
N TYR A 223 11.44 14.39 7.63
CA TYR A 223 11.54 13.31 8.62
C TYR A 223 11.78 13.84 10.05
N ARG A 224 12.47 14.97 10.20
CA ARG A 224 12.67 15.63 11.50
C ARG A 224 11.36 16.11 12.11
N GLU A 225 10.46 16.67 11.32
CA GLU A 225 9.14 17.11 11.79
C GLU A 225 8.29 15.91 12.22
N LEU A 226 8.37 14.79 11.49
CA LEU A 226 7.71 13.54 11.88
C LEU A 226 8.28 12.98 13.19
N LEU A 227 9.61 13.01 13.38
CA LEU A 227 10.25 12.64 14.64
C LEU A 227 9.81 13.56 15.79
N ASP A 228 9.78 14.87 15.56
CA ASP A 228 9.33 15.84 16.58
C ASP A 228 7.88 15.58 17.00
N GLU A 229 7.01 15.16 16.08
CA GLU A 229 5.65 14.73 16.41
C GLU A 229 5.63 13.40 17.16
N PHE A 230 6.39 12.40 16.71
CA PHE A 230 6.55 11.13 17.40
C PHE A 230 6.92 11.31 18.87
N TRP A 231 7.89 12.19 19.18
CA TRP A 231 8.33 12.47 20.55
C TRP A 231 7.30 13.20 21.43
N LYS A 232 6.26 13.81 20.83
CA LYS A 232 5.20 14.53 21.57
C LYS A 232 4.03 13.63 21.96
N ILE A 233 3.73 12.62 21.15
CA ILE A 233 2.46 11.88 21.24
C ILE A 233 2.49 10.70 22.22
N HIS A 234 3.64 10.37 22.80
CA HIS A 234 3.80 9.22 23.71
C HIS A 234 4.89 9.45 24.77
N ASP A 235 4.90 8.66 25.84
CA ASP A 235 6.02 8.62 26.80
C ASP A 235 7.11 7.66 26.30
N PRO A 236 8.32 8.15 25.94
CA PRO A 236 9.39 7.34 25.39
C PRO A 236 10.29 6.71 26.47
N THR A 237 9.93 6.83 27.75
CA THR A 237 10.74 6.37 28.89
C THR A 237 10.20 5.08 29.55
N THR A 238 9.03 4.61 29.12
CA THR A 238 8.39 3.40 29.65
C THR A 238 8.74 2.17 28.80
N LEU A 239 9.57 1.28 29.36
CA LEU A 239 9.97 0.06 28.66
C LEU A 239 8.77 -0.88 28.50
N ASN A 240 8.50 -1.32 27.26
CA ASN A 240 7.45 -2.28 26.92
C ASN A 240 6.07 -1.91 27.48
N ARG A 241 5.74 -0.62 27.46
CA ARG A 241 4.48 -0.09 27.98
C ARG A 241 4.20 1.29 27.39
N GLN A 242 2.94 1.60 27.15
CA GLN A 242 2.47 2.96 26.94
C GLN A 242 1.18 3.20 27.72
N GLY A 243 1.22 4.12 28.70
CA GLY A 243 0.05 4.39 29.55
C GLY A 243 -0.51 3.12 30.23
N PRO A 244 -1.78 2.74 29.98
CA PRO A 244 -2.39 1.51 30.50
C PRO A 244 -1.99 0.24 29.74
N ASP A 245 -1.43 0.37 28.53
CA ASP A 245 -1.14 -0.75 27.64
C ASP A 245 0.24 -1.32 27.98
N ILE A 246 0.27 -2.55 28.52
CA ILE A 246 1.49 -3.22 29.00
C ILE A 246 1.82 -4.39 28.08
N GLY A 247 3.05 -4.44 27.59
CA GLY A 247 3.54 -5.49 26.71
C GLY A 247 4.59 -4.98 25.72
N SER A 248 5.48 -5.88 25.27
CA SER A 248 6.52 -5.57 24.28
C SER A 248 5.97 -5.05 22.94
N ASN A 249 4.71 -5.36 22.65
CA ASN A 249 4.02 -4.87 21.45
C ASN A 249 3.78 -3.34 21.52
N TYR A 250 3.64 -2.77 22.71
CA TYR A 250 3.39 -1.34 22.93
C TYR A 250 4.67 -0.52 23.19
N ARG A 251 5.84 -1.10 22.92
CA ARG A 251 7.12 -0.42 23.14
C ARG A 251 7.28 0.78 22.21
N SER A 252 8.04 1.77 22.66
CA SER A 252 8.50 2.86 21.81
C SER A 252 9.63 2.38 20.88
N ALA A 253 9.46 2.54 19.57
CA ALA A 253 10.47 2.23 18.58
C ALA A 253 10.40 3.14 17.34
N ILE A 254 11.56 3.36 16.73
CA ILE A 254 11.73 3.99 15.42
C ILE A 254 12.39 2.96 14.50
N PHE A 255 11.72 2.64 13.40
CA PHE A 255 12.18 1.71 12.39
C PHE A 255 12.63 2.49 11.16
N TYR A 256 13.96 2.61 10.96
CA TYR A 256 14.53 3.44 9.90
C TYR A 256 14.61 2.70 8.56
N HIS A 257 14.30 3.40 7.47
CA HIS A 257 14.32 2.85 6.10
C HIS A 257 15.62 3.11 5.35
N ASP A 258 16.43 4.06 5.83
CA ASP A 258 17.71 4.41 5.24
C ASP A 258 18.69 4.96 6.30
N LYS A 259 19.95 5.16 5.90
CA LYS A 259 21.00 5.68 6.79
C LYS A 259 20.79 7.13 7.21
N GLU A 260 20.07 7.91 6.41
CA GLU A 260 19.72 9.29 6.77
C GLU A 260 18.73 9.28 7.94
N GLN A 261 17.68 8.45 7.86
CA GLN A 261 16.71 8.26 8.93
C GLN A 261 17.34 7.74 10.21
N GLU A 262 18.25 6.76 10.12
CA GLU A 262 18.99 6.25 11.30
C GLU A 262 19.72 7.38 12.03
N ALA A 263 20.50 8.17 11.29
CA ALA A 263 21.26 9.29 11.85
C ALA A 263 20.35 10.38 12.45
N LEU A 264 19.24 10.70 11.76
CA LEU A 264 18.26 11.69 12.22
C LEU A 264 17.53 11.22 13.49
N ALA A 265 17.12 9.95 13.53
CA ALA A 265 16.46 9.35 14.68
C ALA A 265 17.38 9.36 15.90
N GLN A 266 18.63 8.91 15.73
CA GLN A 266 19.62 8.90 16.81
C GLN A 266 19.92 10.31 17.34
N ALA A 267 20.12 11.28 16.44
CA ALA A 267 20.34 12.67 16.82
C ALA A 267 19.11 13.26 17.55
N SER A 268 17.89 12.93 17.13
CA SER A 268 16.66 13.41 17.77
C SER A 268 16.47 12.82 19.18
N LYS A 269 16.79 11.53 19.36
CA LYS A 269 16.77 10.85 20.66
C LYS A 269 17.78 11.48 21.62
N GLU A 270 19.02 11.69 21.18
CA GLU A 270 20.05 12.34 22.00
C GLU A 270 19.68 13.77 22.38
N LYS A 271 19.09 14.54 21.44
CA LYS A 271 18.58 15.88 21.71
C LYS A 271 17.50 15.86 22.78
N LEU A 272 16.57 14.90 22.72
CA LEU A 272 15.50 14.76 23.71
C LEU A 272 16.02 14.31 25.08
N ASP A 273 16.96 13.35 25.13
CA ASP A 273 17.61 12.91 26.38
C ASP A 273 18.32 14.09 27.06
N LYS A 274 19.00 14.95 26.29
CA LYS A 274 19.71 16.14 26.81
C LYS A 274 18.79 17.31 27.16
N SER A 275 17.52 17.28 26.74
CA SER A 275 16.59 18.41 26.93
C SER A 275 16.10 18.57 28.37
N GLY A 276 16.24 17.53 29.21
CA GLY A 276 15.68 17.50 30.56
C GLY A 276 14.15 17.38 30.63
N ARG A 277 13.46 17.19 29.48
CA ARG A 277 12.01 17.02 29.42
C ARG A 277 11.52 15.80 30.21
N TYR A 278 12.32 14.74 30.23
CA TYR A 278 12.02 13.52 30.96
C TYR A 278 13.08 13.29 32.05
N LYS A 279 12.62 12.86 33.23
CA LYS A 279 13.51 12.49 34.35
C LYS A 279 14.19 11.13 34.10
N ASN A 280 13.46 10.22 33.47
CA ASN A 280 13.94 8.90 33.12
C ASN A 280 14.63 8.93 31.76
N LYS A 281 15.58 8.01 31.56
CA LYS A 281 16.27 7.82 30.28
C LYS A 281 15.28 7.37 29.20
N ILE A 282 15.44 7.85 27.96
CA ILE A 282 14.66 7.38 26.82
C ILE A 282 15.02 5.93 26.50
N VAL A 283 14.01 5.08 26.44
CA VAL A 283 14.15 3.64 26.14
C VAL A 283 13.76 3.28 24.71
N THR A 284 13.35 4.26 23.90
CA THR A 284 12.99 4.06 22.49
C THR A 284 14.06 3.30 21.72
N GLN A 285 13.66 2.19 21.10
CA GLN A 285 14.51 1.39 20.22
C GLN A 285 14.67 2.10 18.87
N ILE A 286 15.88 2.13 18.31
CA ILE A 286 16.13 2.56 16.94
C ILE A 286 16.72 1.35 16.22
N ALA A 287 16.04 0.87 15.18
CA ALA A 287 16.38 -0.36 14.48
C ALA A 287 16.07 -0.23 12.98
N PRO A 288 16.72 -1.01 12.10
CA PRO A 288 16.32 -1.03 10.70
C PRO A 288 14.88 -1.52 10.57
N ALA A 289 14.12 -0.93 9.65
CA ALA A 289 12.79 -1.40 9.32
C ALA A 289 12.84 -2.81 8.75
N GLY A 290 11.94 -3.66 9.26
CA GLY A 290 11.77 -5.04 8.79
C GLY A 290 10.68 -5.15 7.74
N ILE A 291 10.13 -6.35 7.61
CA ILE A 291 8.88 -6.55 6.86
C ILE A 291 7.74 -5.97 7.69
N PHE A 292 7.02 -5.00 7.12
CA PHE A 292 5.81 -4.46 7.73
C PHE A 292 4.60 -5.35 7.41
N TYR A 293 3.95 -5.87 8.45
CA TYR A 293 2.74 -6.68 8.32
C TYR A 293 1.51 -5.81 8.62
N PRO A 294 0.67 -5.48 7.62
CA PRO A 294 -0.54 -4.69 7.87
C PRO A 294 -1.46 -5.38 8.88
N ALA A 295 -2.02 -4.62 9.81
CA ALA A 295 -3.09 -5.11 10.67
C ALA A 295 -4.39 -5.26 9.88
N GLU A 296 -5.32 -6.04 10.41
CA GLU A 296 -6.61 -6.32 9.81
C GLU A 296 -7.37 -5.02 9.46
N ALA A 297 -8.24 -5.09 8.45
CA ALA A 297 -8.94 -3.93 7.90
C ALA A 297 -9.71 -3.12 8.97
N TYR A 298 -10.20 -3.75 10.03
CA TYR A 298 -10.92 -3.06 11.10
C TYR A 298 -10.01 -2.25 12.03
N HIS A 299 -8.70 -2.51 12.07
CA HIS A 299 -7.73 -1.70 12.82
C HIS A 299 -7.37 -0.41 12.08
N GLN A 300 -7.48 -0.40 10.75
CA GLN A 300 -7.14 0.75 9.90
C GLN A 300 -8.14 1.89 10.14
N LYS A 301 -7.65 3.08 10.47
CA LYS A 301 -8.46 4.28 10.75
C LYS A 301 -9.54 4.03 11.81
N TYR A 302 -9.23 3.17 12.79
CA TYR A 302 -10.20 2.68 13.78
C TYR A 302 -10.98 3.80 14.48
N LEU A 303 -10.30 4.87 14.90
CA LEU A 303 -10.94 5.99 15.60
C LEU A 303 -11.97 6.72 14.73
N ILE A 304 -11.71 6.87 13.43
CA ILE A 304 -12.70 7.41 12.48
C ILE A 304 -13.88 6.45 12.35
N LEU A 305 -13.61 5.16 12.13
CA LEU A 305 -14.65 4.14 11.93
C LEU A 305 -15.57 3.98 13.16
N LYS A 306 -15.07 4.32 14.35
CA LYS A 306 -15.83 4.28 15.60
C LYS A 306 -16.35 5.66 16.04
N ASP A 307 -16.13 6.71 15.27
CA ASP A 307 -16.47 8.10 15.60
C ASP A 307 -15.95 8.50 17.01
N ARG A 308 -14.67 8.22 17.26
CA ARG A 308 -13.97 8.48 18.52
C ARG A 308 -12.80 9.42 18.31
N LEU A 309 -12.55 10.31 19.27
CA LEU A 309 -11.41 11.24 19.24
C LEU A 309 -10.15 10.67 19.90
N SER A 310 -10.27 9.59 20.69
CA SER A 310 -9.12 8.98 21.39
C SER A 310 -9.41 7.53 21.78
N CYS A 311 -8.34 6.73 21.94
CA CYS A 311 -8.44 5.37 22.47
C CYS A 311 -8.92 5.33 23.92
N GLN A 312 -8.55 6.34 24.71
CA GLN A 312 -9.06 6.49 26.07
C GLN A 312 -10.52 6.96 26.03
N LEU A 313 -11.40 6.23 26.69
CA LEU A 313 -12.74 6.71 27.02
C LEU A 313 -12.58 7.97 27.88
N ARG A 314 -13.04 9.14 27.38
CA ARG A 314 -13.21 10.31 28.27
C ARG A 314 -14.13 9.89 29.41
N LYS A 315 -13.60 9.78 30.64
CA LYS A 315 -14.42 9.75 31.84
C LYS A 315 -15.08 11.12 31.98
N GLY A 316 -16.23 11.30 31.34
CA GLY A 316 -17.05 12.49 31.44
C GLY A 316 -18.51 12.14 31.25
N LEU A 317 -19.23 12.06 32.38
CA LEU A 317 -20.69 11.89 32.51
C LEU A 317 -21.28 10.52 32.14
N MET A 318 -20.97 9.49 32.92
CA MET A 318 -21.98 8.46 33.21
C MET A 318 -22.17 8.35 34.72
N LYS A 319 -23.42 8.56 35.13
CA LYS A 319 -23.93 8.32 36.48
C LYS A 319 -23.64 6.86 36.86
N ARG A 320 -23.35 6.66 38.14
CA ARG A 320 -23.06 5.36 38.79
C ARG A 320 -24.09 4.31 38.36
N GLY A 321 -23.63 3.14 37.92
CA GLY A 321 -24.50 1.98 37.75
C GLY A 321 -23.92 0.88 36.86
N LEU A 322 -23.28 -0.09 37.51
CA LEU A 322 -22.90 -1.45 37.04
C LEU A 322 -21.76 -1.60 36.01
N PRO A 323 -20.84 -2.56 36.23
CA PRO A 323 -19.77 -2.85 35.28
C PRO A 323 -20.31 -3.70 34.11
N PRO A 324 -20.03 -3.35 32.84
CA PRO A 324 -20.26 -4.27 31.73
C PRO A 324 -19.14 -5.32 31.70
N GLN A 325 -19.55 -6.59 31.75
CA GLN A 325 -18.70 -7.76 31.45
C GLN A 325 -18.42 -7.80 29.93
N CYS A 326 -17.21 -8.17 29.54
CA CYS A 326 -16.88 -8.45 28.14
C CYS A 326 -17.55 -9.76 27.68
N PRO A 327 -18.02 -9.86 26.41
CA PRO A 327 -18.20 -11.14 25.75
C PRO A 327 -16.88 -11.84 25.48
#